data_AF-A0A7V2LQ48-F1
#
_entry.id   AF-A0A7V2LQ48-F1
#
_cell.length_a   1.000
_cell.length_b   1.000
_cell.length_c   1.000
_cell.angle_alpha   90.00
_cell.angle_beta   90.00
_cell.angle_gamma   90.00
#
_symmetry.space_group_name_H-M   'P 1'
#
loop_
_entity.id
_entity.type
_entity.pdbx_description
1 polymer ?
#
loop_
_entity_poly.entity_id
_entity_poly.type
_entity_poly.pdbx_seq_one_letter_code
_entity_poly.pdbx_strand_id
1 'polypeptide(L)'
;MKRISVLLGLILILVAGLVTAGRAWAYPSEGFSVLNGEVFDDWEICRTRAAGADGFYQVSARAFRPVIVFESLGENAALAYSLGQQIAAEYPDLSQRAEAVFSFVRGRVRYTTDIDQFGYGEFAQNADELATDIDQSGVGYGDCEDSAVLLAVMFRGAGLRSAIVIGEGHTAALVYLPDYDAATAFFRLEGEMGWIWAEATGRNNPLGWVPDELLGGNLAAYEVTEEALNRAEPPEEANGSVTTVTVTGDGAGGEGGFSLPIPLFAVIFLLFFIPSLLRRKRRAH
;
A
#
# COMPACT_ATOMS: atom_id res chain seq x y z
N MET A 1 -25.96 46.46 -19.36
CA MET A 1 -25.95 46.11 -17.92
C MET A 1 -26.44 44.68 -17.66
N LYS A 2 -27.66 44.28 -18.06
CA LYS A 2 -28.21 42.93 -17.80
C LYS A 2 -27.34 41.74 -18.27
N ARG A 3 -26.67 41.85 -19.43
CA ARG A 3 -25.81 40.76 -19.96
C ARG A 3 -24.50 40.55 -19.17
N ILE A 4 -23.95 41.61 -18.60
CA ILE A 4 -22.73 41.56 -17.78
C ILE A 4 -23.06 40.92 -16.42
N SER A 5 -24.22 41.23 -15.85
CA SER A 5 -24.70 40.63 -14.60
C SER A 5 -24.96 39.11 -14.72
N VAL A 6 -25.47 38.65 -15.88
CA VAL A 6 -25.69 37.22 -16.15
C VAL A 6 -24.36 36.49 -16.33
N LEU A 7 -23.38 37.09 -17.02
CA LEU A 7 -22.05 36.49 -17.18
C LEU A 7 -21.32 36.36 -15.85
N LEU A 8 -21.39 37.38 -15.00
CA LEU A 8 -20.81 37.35 -13.65
C LEU A 8 -21.47 36.30 -12.76
N GLY A 9 -22.79 36.12 -12.86
CA GLY A 9 -23.51 35.05 -12.15
C GLY A 9 -23.06 33.65 -12.59
N LEU A 10 -22.87 33.43 -13.88
CA LEU A 10 -22.38 32.16 -14.42
C LEU A 10 -20.93 31.87 -14.01
N ILE A 11 -20.06 32.87 -14.00
CA ILE A 11 -18.67 32.73 -13.52
C ILE A 11 -18.67 32.42 -12.01
N LEU A 12 -19.52 33.07 -11.22
CA LEU A 12 -19.61 32.78 -9.78
C LEU A 12 -20.09 31.35 -9.52
N ILE A 13 -21.03 30.85 -10.32
CA ILE A 13 -21.53 29.46 -10.23
C ILE A 13 -20.46 28.47 -10.69
N LEU A 14 -19.66 28.80 -11.72
CA LEU A 14 -18.54 27.96 -12.15
C LEU A 14 -17.42 27.91 -11.12
N VAL A 15 -17.09 29.06 -10.49
CA VAL A 15 -16.08 29.15 -9.44
C VAL A 15 -16.57 28.47 -8.15
N ALA A 16 -17.85 28.63 -7.79
CA ALA A 16 -18.44 27.90 -6.67
C ALA A 16 -18.48 26.39 -6.93
N GLY A 17 -18.78 25.97 -8.17
CA GLY A 17 -18.75 24.56 -8.58
C GLY A 17 -17.35 23.95 -8.58
N LEU A 18 -16.30 24.74 -8.88
CA LEU A 18 -14.90 24.31 -8.77
C LEU A 18 -14.43 24.16 -7.30
N VAL A 19 -14.98 24.93 -6.37
CA VAL A 19 -14.61 24.87 -4.94
C VAL A 19 -15.38 23.76 -4.20
N THR A 20 -16.50 23.27 -4.75
CA THR A 20 -17.29 22.17 -4.17
C THR A 20 -17.00 20.80 -4.80
N ALA A 21 -16.01 20.68 -5.70
CA ALA A 21 -15.44 19.38 -6.03
C ALA A 21 -14.75 18.88 -4.75
N GLY A 22 -15.48 18.07 -4.00
CA GLY A 22 -15.20 17.76 -2.60
C GLY A 22 -13.81 17.19 -2.44
N ARG A 23 -12.93 17.97 -1.82
CA ARG A 23 -11.92 17.37 -0.97
C ARG A 23 -12.70 16.74 0.18
N ALA A 24 -12.98 15.44 0.09
CA ALA A 24 -13.27 14.66 1.28
C ALA A 24 -12.02 14.79 2.16
N TRP A 25 -12.13 15.57 3.23
CA TRP A 25 -11.08 15.61 4.26
C TRP A 25 -11.37 14.42 5.17
N ALA A 26 -10.89 13.24 4.78
CA ALA A 26 -10.48 12.30 5.82
C ALA A 26 -9.23 12.92 6.44
N TYR A 27 -9.23 13.05 7.75
CA TYR A 27 -8.08 13.55 8.47
C TYR A 27 -7.10 12.39 8.65
N PRO A 28 -5.78 12.62 8.48
CA PRO A 28 -4.77 11.67 8.97
C PRO A 28 -5.01 11.43 10.46
N SER A 29 -4.47 10.34 11.03
CA SER A 29 -4.61 10.06 12.46
C SER A 29 -4.23 11.31 13.27
N GLU A 30 -5.19 11.90 13.97
CA GLU A 30 -4.99 13.16 14.69
C GLU A 30 -4.38 12.90 16.07
N GLY A 31 -4.57 11.68 16.60
CA GLY A 31 -4.05 11.21 17.88
C GLY A 31 -3.26 9.92 17.78
N PHE A 32 -2.10 9.89 18.43
CA PHE A 32 -1.40 8.64 18.73
C PHE A 32 -1.41 8.37 20.24
N SER A 33 -1.71 7.14 20.62
CA SER A 33 -1.63 6.66 22.00
C SER A 33 -0.57 5.59 22.15
N VAL A 34 0.15 5.60 23.29
CA VAL A 34 1.19 4.60 23.57
C VAL A 34 0.69 3.64 24.64
N LEU A 35 0.57 2.36 24.28
CA LEU A 35 0.19 1.29 25.19
C LEU A 35 1.23 0.18 25.15
N ASN A 36 1.81 -0.16 26.30
CA ASN A 36 2.84 -1.20 26.43
C ASN A 36 4.08 -1.01 25.51
N GLY A 37 4.37 0.22 25.09
CA GLY A 37 5.49 0.54 24.20
C GLY A 37 5.17 0.40 22.71
N GLU A 38 3.92 0.12 22.36
CA GLU A 38 3.39 0.17 21.01
C GLU A 38 2.55 1.42 20.79
N VAL A 39 2.53 1.91 19.55
CA VAL A 39 1.78 3.11 19.15
C VAL A 39 0.50 2.69 18.44
N PHE A 40 -0.62 3.28 18.86
CA PHE A 40 -1.94 3.07 18.29
C PHE A 40 -2.50 4.39 17.78
N ASP A 41 -3.17 4.36 16.63
CA ASP A 41 -3.93 5.49 16.08
C ASP A 41 -5.35 5.58 16.66
N ASP A 42 -6.14 6.53 16.15
CA ASP A 42 -7.52 6.79 16.55
C ASP A 42 -8.50 5.65 16.19
N TRP A 43 -8.14 4.79 15.22
CA TRP A 43 -8.87 3.56 14.89
C TRP A 43 -8.43 2.37 15.73
N GLU A 44 -7.55 2.64 16.69
CA GLU A 44 -6.94 1.68 17.58
C GLU A 44 -6.18 0.56 16.85
N ILE A 45 -5.58 0.90 15.70
CA ILE A 45 -4.65 0.06 14.95
C ILE A 45 -3.23 0.36 15.44
N CYS A 46 -2.49 -0.70 15.73
CA CYS A 46 -1.10 -0.66 16.13
C CYS A 46 -0.21 -0.35 14.92
N ARG A 47 0.42 0.82 14.94
CA ARG A 47 1.37 1.29 13.91
C ARG A 47 2.71 0.58 13.99
N THR A 48 3.08 0.10 15.17
CA THR A 48 4.43 -0.44 15.44
C THR A 48 4.52 -1.97 15.34
N ARG A 49 3.48 -2.63 14.83
CA ARG A 49 3.41 -4.09 14.71
C ARG A 49 2.47 -4.51 13.57
N ALA A 50 2.99 -5.28 12.63
CA ALA A 50 2.21 -5.80 11.50
C ALA A 50 1.22 -6.92 11.89
N ALA A 51 1.58 -7.76 12.87
CA ALA A 51 0.84 -8.97 13.24
C ALA A 51 -0.25 -8.74 14.29
N GLY A 52 -1.20 -9.67 14.41
CA GLY A 52 -2.28 -9.64 15.41
C GLY A 52 -3.52 -8.86 14.97
N ALA A 53 -4.66 -9.04 15.66
CA ALA A 53 -5.95 -8.46 15.25
C ALA A 53 -5.99 -6.92 15.20
N ASP A 54 -5.07 -6.29 15.92
CA ASP A 54 -4.85 -4.85 15.99
C ASP A 54 -3.63 -4.39 15.20
N GLY A 55 -2.84 -5.27 14.58
CA GLY A 55 -1.66 -4.87 13.81
C GLY A 55 -2.02 -4.23 12.46
N PHE A 56 -1.19 -3.32 11.95
CA PHE A 56 -1.47 -2.58 10.72
C PHE A 56 -1.65 -3.46 9.46
N TYR A 57 -1.09 -4.68 9.46
CA TYR A 57 -1.30 -5.68 8.41
C TYR A 57 -2.13 -6.89 8.86
N GLN A 58 -2.61 -6.89 10.10
CA GLN A 58 -3.34 -7.98 10.73
C GLN A 58 -2.76 -9.34 10.32
N VAL A 59 -1.44 -9.54 10.45
CA VAL A 59 -0.82 -10.80 10.06
C VAL A 59 -1.14 -11.89 11.10
N SER A 60 -1.58 -13.05 10.65
CA SER A 60 -1.76 -14.27 11.44
C SER A 60 -0.94 -15.44 10.87
N ALA A 61 -1.05 -16.60 11.52
CA ALA A 61 -0.44 -17.85 11.04
C ALA A 61 -1.12 -18.45 9.78
N ARG A 62 -2.17 -17.84 9.22
CA ARG A 62 -2.87 -18.37 8.03
C ARG A 62 -3.24 -17.33 6.97
N ALA A 63 -3.30 -16.06 7.34
CA ALA A 63 -3.76 -14.97 6.49
C ALA A 63 -3.23 -13.63 6.98
N PHE A 64 -3.37 -12.59 6.16
CA PHE A 64 -3.18 -11.21 6.57
C PHE A 64 -4.27 -10.32 5.97
N ARG A 65 -4.45 -9.13 6.54
CA ARG A 65 -5.39 -8.11 6.05
C ARG A 65 -4.77 -6.73 6.29
N PRO A 66 -4.39 -5.99 5.23
CA PRO A 66 -3.68 -4.71 5.34
C PRO A 66 -4.61 -3.57 5.77
N VAL A 67 -5.07 -3.61 7.03
CA VAL A 67 -6.11 -2.70 7.54
C VAL A 67 -5.75 -1.22 7.39
N ILE A 68 -4.47 -0.90 7.50
CA ILE A 68 -3.93 0.46 7.33
C ILE A 68 -4.27 1.08 5.96
N VAL A 69 -4.43 0.26 4.91
CA VAL A 69 -4.79 0.76 3.58
C VAL A 69 -6.21 1.33 3.57
N PHE A 70 -7.11 0.80 4.41
CA PHE A 70 -8.50 1.23 4.48
C PHE A 70 -8.69 2.56 5.23
N GLU A 71 -7.64 3.05 5.89
CA GLU A 71 -7.63 4.40 6.50
C GLU A 71 -7.65 5.50 5.44
N SER A 72 -7.37 5.16 4.18
CA SER A 72 -7.31 6.08 3.05
C SER A 72 -8.20 5.66 1.86
N LEU A 73 -9.21 4.82 2.10
CA LEU A 73 -10.14 4.32 1.09
C LEU A 73 -11.61 4.46 1.49
N GLY A 74 -12.50 4.35 0.51
CA GLY A 74 -13.95 4.38 0.71
C GLY A 74 -14.39 5.70 1.35
N GLU A 75 -15.09 5.62 2.49
CA GLU A 75 -15.51 6.79 3.25
C GLU A 75 -14.34 7.60 3.84
N ASN A 76 -13.16 6.98 3.96
CA ASN A 76 -11.93 7.61 4.43
C ASN A 76 -11.01 8.05 3.29
N ALA A 77 -11.46 7.97 2.02
CA ALA A 77 -10.64 8.43 0.91
C ALA A 77 -10.35 9.94 1.02
N ALA A 78 -9.07 10.33 0.99
CA ALA A 78 -8.65 11.73 1.01
C ALA A 78 -7.56 12.03 -0.02
N LEU A 79 -6.44 12.62 0.42
CA LEU A 79 -5.44 13.21 -0.45
C LEU A 79 -4.78 12.18 -1.36
N ALA A 80 -4.34 11.03 -0.82
CA ALA A 80 -3.68 9.99 -1.60
C ALA A 80 -4.58 9.47 -2.72
N TYR A 81 -5.84 9.15 -2.39
CA TYR A 81 -6.82 8.72 -3.38
C TYR A 81 -7.08 9.81 -4.44
N SER A 82 -7.21 11.07 -4.01
CA SER A 82 -7.42 12.21 -4.91
C SER A 82 -6.25 12.47 -5.86
N LEU A 83 -5.00 12.22 -5.43
CA LEU A 83 -3.82 12.29 -6.30
C LEU A 83 -3.89 11.23 -7.39
N GLY A 84 -4.34 10.01 -7.05
CA GLY A 84 -4.63 8.97 -8.04
C GLY A 84 -5.68 9.41 -9.07
N GLN A 85 -6.77 10.04 -8.63
CA GLN A 85 -7.81 10.57 -9.52
C GLN A 85 -7.29 11.67 -10.45
N GLN A 86 -6.43 12.56 -9.93
CA GLN A 86 -5.81 13.62 -10.73
C GLN A 86 -4.91 13.04 -11.83
N ILE A 87 -4.10 12.03 -11.49
CA ILE A 87 -3.29 11.31 -12.48
C ILE A 87 -4.18 10.60 -13.50
N ALA A 88 -5.29 9.99 -13.08
CA ALA A 88 -6.24 9.36 -14.02
C ALA A 88 -6.87 10.34 -15.01
N ALA A 89 -7.10 11.59 -14.59
CA ALA A 89 -7.62 12.64 -15.46
C ALA A 89 -6.60 13.10 -16.51
N GLU A 90 -5.30 13.05 -16.17
CA GLU A 90 -4.20 13.42 -17.08
C GLU A 90 -3.80 12.27 -18.03
N TYR A 91 -3.90 11.03 -17.57
CA TYR A 91 -3.48 9.83 -18.30
C TYR A 91 -4.66 8.86 -18.53
N PRO A 92 -5.38 8.98 -19.67
CA PRO A 92 -6.52 8.11 -19.98
C PRO A 92 -6.15 6.65 -20.22
N ASP A 93 -4.97 6.40 -20.81
CA ASP A 93 -4.43 5.05 -21.04
C ASP A 93 -4.03 4.38 -19.71
N LEU A 94 -4.46 3.13 -19.50
CA LEU A 94 -4.28 2.44 -18.22
C LEU A 94 -2.80 2.19 -17.89
N SER A 95 -2.00 1.82 -18.88
CA SER A 95 -0.55 1.57 -18.70
C SER A 95 0.19 2.86 -18.38
N GLN A 96 -0.05 3.94 -19.13
CA GLN A 96 0.54 5.25 -18.83
C GLN A 96 0.10 5.79 -17.48
N ARG A 97 -1.17 5.58 -17.10
CA ARG A 97 -1.70 5.98 -15.80
C ARG A 97 -0.99 5.27 -14.65
N ALA A 98 -0.82 3.95 -14.77
CA ALA A 98 -0.11 3.18 -13.76
C ALA A 98 1.35 3.61 -13.64
N GLU A 99 2.03 3.82 -14.77
CA GLU A 99 3.40 4.35 -14.80
C GLU A 99 3.52 5.74 -14.17
N ALA A 100 2.53 6.61 -14.38
CA ALA A 100 2.49 7.94 -13.79
C ALA A 100 2.30 7.89 -12.26
N VAL A 101 1.39 7.04 -11.76
CA VAL A 101 1.24 6.79 -10.31
C VAL A 101 2.54 6.23 -9.73
N PHE A 102 3.10 5.20 -10.35
CA PHE A 102 4.33 4.56 -9.90
C PHE A 102 5.51 5.55 -9.86
N SER A 103 5.67 6.33 -10.93
CA SER A 103 6.72 7.34 -11.04
C SER A 103 6.54 8.50 -10.06
N PHE A 104 5.30 8.87 -9.74
CA PHE A 104 5.02 9.84 -8.68
C PHE A 104 5.55 9.35 -7.34
N VAL A 105 5.16 8.14 -6.90
CA VAL A 105 5.59 7.61 -5.61
C VAL A 105 7.11 7.41 -5.57
N ARG A 106 7.69 6.73 -6.57
CA ARG A 106 9.14 6.49 -6.67
C ARG A 106 9.96 7.79 -6.69
N GLY A 107 9.43 8.84 -7.32
CA GLY A 107 10.10 10.13 -7.42
C GLY A 107 10.04 10.96 -6.15
N ARG A 108 8.97 10.80 -5.35
CA ARG A 108 8.60 11.68 -4.24
C ARG A 108 8.83 11.07 -2.86
N VAL A 109 8.88 9.75 -2.74
CA VAL A 109 9.20 9.08 -1.48
C VAL A 109 10.72 8.87 -1.36
N ARG A 110 11.27 9.21 -0.20
CA ARG A 110 12.68 9.01 0.15
C ARG A 110 12.77 7.89 1.16
N TYR A 111 13.29 6.75 0.71
CA TYR A 111 13.51 5.59 1.56
C TYR A 111 14.26 5.97 2.85
N THR A 112 13.59 5.78 3.98
CA THR A 112 14.09 6.06 5.33
C THR A 112 13.55 4.99 6.25
N THR A 113 14.41 4.39 7.07
CA THR A 113 13.97 3.32 7.97
C THR A 113 13.12 3.88 9.10
N ASP A 114 12.16 3.11 9.60
CA ASP A 114 11.33 3.51 10.73
C ASP A 114 12.12 3.91 11.99
N ILE A 115 13.25 3.26 12.22
CA ILE A 115 14.06 3.56 13.39
C ILE A 115 14.70 4.94 13.28
N ASP A 116 15.06 5.36 12.07
CA ASP A 116 15.63 6.68 11.80
C ASP A 116 14.55 7.76 11.77
N GLN A 117 13.35 7.43 11.26
CA GLN A 117 12.24 8.37 11.09
C GLN A 117 11.40 8.54 12.35
N PHE A 118 10.98 7.44 12.97
CA PHE A 118 10.02 7.41 14.07
C PHE A 118 10.64 6.95 15.39
N GLY A 119 11.85 6.38 15.38
CA GLY A 119 12.49 5.83 16.58
C GLY A 119 11.92 4.47 17.01
N TYR A 120 11.15 3.83 16.14
CA TYR A 120 10.64 2.47 16.32
C TYR A 120 11.26 1.58 15.26
N GLY A 121 11.62 0.34 15.57
CA GLY A 121 12.08 -0.60 14.55
C GLY A 121 10.97 -1.13 13.63
N GLU A 122 9.78 -0.55 13.69
CA GLU A 122 8.63 -0.76 12.79
C GLU A 122 7.63 0.37 13.09
N PHE A 123 7.13 1.07 12.08
CA PHE A 123 6.09 2.09 12.17
C PHE A 123 5.44 2.34 10.79
N ALA A 124 4.23 1.85 10.60
CA ALA A 124 3.53 2.08 9.35
C ALA A 124 2.80 3.43 9.32
N GLN A 125 2.88 4.15 8.19
CA GLN A 125 2.07 5.31 7.83
C GLN A 125 0.90 4.88 6.93
N ASN A 126 -0.22 5.59 7.03
CA ASN A 126 -1.29 5.43 6.06
C ASN A 126 -0.99 6.27 4.82
N ALA A 127 -1.74 6.06 3.74
CA ALA A 127 -1.43 6.71 2.48
C ALA A 127 -1.59 8.24 2.55
N ASP A 128 -2.56 8.74 3.33
CA ASP A 128 -2.84 10.16 3.44
C ASP A 128 -1.80 10.93 4.26
N GLU A 129 -1.22 10.30 5.29
CA GLU A 129 -0.07 10.85 6.03
C GLU A 129 1.10 11.11 5.08
N LEU A 130 1.52 10.08 4.32
CA LEU A 130 2.64 10.21 3.39
C LEU A 130 2.31 11.15 2.21
N ALA A 131 1.08 11.12 1.70
CA ALA A 131 0.65 12.03 0.66
C ALA A 131 0.63 13.49 1.13
N THR A 132 0.27 13.74 2.39
CA THR A 132 0.28 15.08 2.99
C THR A 132 1.70 15.63 3.08
N ASP A 133 2.66 14.81 3.50
CA ASP A 133 4.08 15.20 3.51
C ASP A 133 4.59 15.55 2.11
N ILE A 134 4.23 14.74 1.11
CA ILE A 134 4.58 15.01 -0.29
C ILE A 134 3.93 16.31 -0.81
N ASP A 135 2.68 16.59 -0.48
CA ASP A 135 1.98 17.82 -0.90
C ASP A 135 2.60 19.07 -0.26
N GLN A 136 2.94 18.99 1.03
CA GLN A 136 3.49 20.12 1.78
C GLN A 136 4.97 20.40 1.47
N SER A 137 5.77 19.34 1.36
CA SER A 137 7.24 19.44 1.29
C SER A 137 7.81 19.08 -0.08
N GLY A 138 6.97 18.58 -1.00
CA GLY A 138 7.39 18.06 -2.30
C GLY A 138 8.06 16.69 -2.24
N VAL A 139 8.32 16.16 -1.04
CA VAL A 139 8.89 14.84 -0.78
C VAL A 139 8.30 14.29 0.52
N GLY A 140 8.12 12.98 0.58
CA GLY A 140 7.77 12.24 1.79
C GLY A 140 8.88 11.27 2.17
N TYR A 141 8.85 10.76 3.40
CA TYR A 141 9.81 9.80 3.93
C TYR A 141 9.06 8.58 4.44
N GLY A 142 9.60 7.40 4.15
CA GLY A 142 9.02 6.11 4.54
C GLY A 142 9.79 4.99 3.88
N ASP A 143 9.53 3.76 4.29
CA ASP A 143 10.18 2.57 3.72
C ASP A 143 9.19 1.72 2.90
N CYS A 144 9.20 0.39 3.09
CA CYS A 144 8.54 -0.54 2.18
C CYS A 144 7.02 -0.51 2.30
N GLU A 145 6.47 -0.60 3.51
CA GLU A 145 5.04 -0.61 3.77
C GLU A 145 4.42 0.75 3.45
N ASP A 146 5.08 1.84 3.83
CA ASP A 146 4.63 3.20 3.55
C ASP A 146 4.45 3.43 2.04
N SER A 147 5.45 3.01 1.27
CA SER A 147 5.43 3.10 -0.19
C SER A 147 4.38 2.19 -0.81
N ALA A 148 4.21 0.97 -0.27
CA ALA A 148 3.24 0.00 -0.77
C ALA A 148 1.80 0.44 -0.51
N VAL A 149 1.52 0.94 0.70
CA VAL A 149 0.22 1.47 1.10
C VAL A 149 -0.14 2.69 0.25
N LEU A 150 0.77 3.64 0.08
CA LEU A 150 0.55 4.80 -0.79
C LEU A 150 0.29 4.38 -2.24
N LEU A 151 1.10 3.48 -2.81
CA LEU A 151 0.91 2.97 -4.17
C LEU A 151 -0.47 2.33 -4.33
N ALA A 152 -0.86 1.44 -3.42
CA ALA A 152 -2.14 0.74 -3.50
C ALA A 152 -3.31 1.73 -3.50
N VAL A 153 -3.31 2.70 -2.57
CA VAL A 153 -4.39 3.71 -2.50
C VAL A 153 -4.41 4.61 -3.74
N MET A 154 -3.25 5.06 -4.22
CA MET A 154 -3.18 5.88 -5.42
C MET A 154 -3.62 5.11 -6.68
N PHE A 155 -3.29 3.83 -6.80
CA PHE A 155 -3.79 3.00 -7.90
C PHE A 155 -5.32 2.86 -7.86
N ARG A 156 -5.89 2.60 -6.67
CA ARG A 156 -7.36 2.59 -6.49
C ARG A 156 -7.99 3.92 -6.88
N GLY A 157 -7.42 5.04 -6.42
CA GLY A 157 -7.84 6.39 -6.81
C GLY A 157 -7.75 6.64 -8.31
N ALA A 158 -6.74 6.04 -8.95
CA ALA A 158 -6.55 6.09 -10.39
C ALA A 158 -7.48 5.15 -11.18
N GLY A 159 -8.40 4.43 -10.52
CA GLY A 159 -9.30 3.47 -11.15
C GLY A 159 -8.61 2.18 -11.61
N LEU A 160 -7.47 1.84 -11.01
CA LEU A 160 -6.73 0.60 -11.22
C LEU A 160 -6.98 -0.34 -10.04
N ARG A 161 -7.04 -1.65 -10.30
CA ARG A 161 -7.04 -2.64 -9.21
C ARG A 161 -5.62 -2.80 -8.69
N SER A 162 -5.50 -2.93 -7.37
CA SER A 162 -4.22 -3.06 -6.69
C SER A 162 -4.31 -4.07 -5.56
N ALA A 163 -3.16 -4.59 -5.13
CA ALA A 163 -3.04 -5.48 -3.99
C ALA A 163 -1.83 -5.09 -3.15
N ILE A 164 -1.83 -5.47 -1.87
CA ILE A 164 -0.62 -5.52 -1.06
C ILE A 164 -0.06 -6.93 -1.14
N VAL A 165 1.25 -7.04 -1.28
CA VAL A 165 1.97 -8.33 -1.20
C VAL A 165 2.99 -8.28 -0.07
N ILE A 166 3.07 -9.36 0.69
CA ILE A 166 4.04 -9.57 1.76
C ILE A 166 4.87 -10.83 1.50
N GLY A 167 6.16 -10.75 1.79
CA GLY A 167 7.12 -11.85 1.77
C GLY A 167 7.96 -11.86 3.05
N GLU A 168 9.07 -12.59 3.06
CA GLU A 168 9.97 -12.64 4.21
C GLU A 168 10.64 -11.28 4.47
N GLY A 169 10.07 -10.49 5.39
CA GLY A 169 10.61 -9.19 5.80
C GLY A 169 10.51 -8.08 4.75
N HIS A 170 9.63 -8.24 3.75
CA HIS A 170 9.43 -7.27 2.67
C HIS A 170 7.97 -7.15 2.29
N THR A 171 7.57 -5.98 1.82
CA THR A 171 6.23 -5.73 1.28
C THR A 171 6.30 -4.81 0.07
N ALA A 172 5.34 -4.98 -0.85
CA ALA A 172 5.18 -4.14 -2.02
C ALA A 172 3.70 -4.05 -2.40
N ALA A 173 3.40 -3.26 -3.43
CA ALA A 173 2.11 -3.30 -4.09
C ALA A 173 2.15 -4.21 -5.33
N LEU A 174 0.98 -4.70 -5.74
CA LEU A 174 0.73 -5.18 -7.08
C LEU A 174 -0.30 -4.28 -7.75
N VAL A 175 -0.28 -4.21 -9.08
CA VAL A 175 -1.31 -3.57 -9.89
C VAL A 175 -1.77 -4.52 -10.99
N TYR A 176 -3.08 -4.56 -11.26
CA TYR A 176 -3.62 -5.42 -12.31
C TYR A 176 -3.54 -4.72 -13.68
N LEU A 177 -2.63 -5.20 -14.52
CA LEU A 177 -2.40 -4.71 -15.89
C LEU A 177 -2.04 -5.91 -16.80
N PRO A 178 -3.02 -6.71 -17.24
CA PRO A 178 -2.78 -7.97 -17.95
C PRO A 178 -2.06 -7.81 -19.29
N ASP A 179 -2.12 -6.63 -19.90
CA ASP A 179 -1.53 -6.33 -21.21
C ASP A 179 -0.26 -5.45 -21.11
N TYR A 180 0.36 -5.33 -19.93
CA TYR A 180 1.53 -4.48 -19.72
C TYR A 180 2.83 -5.12 -20.23
N ASP A 181 3.32 -4.64 -21.36
CA ASP A 181 4.43 -5.23 -22.10
C ASP A 181 5.82 -5.06 -21.47
N ALA A 182 5.99 -4.06 -20.59
CA ALA A 182 7.25 -3.81 -19.89
C ALA A 182 7.42 -4.63 -18.60
N ALA A 183 6.44 -5.45 -18.19
CA ALA A 183 6.57 -6.31 -17.01
C ALA A 183 7.62 -7.40 -17.23
N THR A 184 8.49 -7.64 -16.25
CA THR A 184 9.42 -8.78 -16.29
C THR A 184 8.73 -10.09 -15.90
N ALA A 185 7.60 -10.01 -15.19
CA ALA A 185 6.80 -11.15 -14.79
C ALA A 185 5.33 -10.75 -14.53
N PHE A 186 4.43 -11.73 -14.70
CA PHE A 186 3.04 -11.63 -14.30
C PHE A 186 2.73 -12.59 -13.17
N PHE A 187 1.86 -12.12 -12.28
CA PHE A 187 1.46 -12.77 -11.05
C PHE A 187 0.01 -13.22 -11.18
N ARG A 188 -0.28 -14.37 -10.57
CA ARG A 188 -1.65 -14.87 -10.40
C ARG A 188 -2.13 -14.51 -8.99
N LEU A 189 -3.28 -13.88 -8.88
CA LEU A 189 -3.96 -13.66 -7.60
C LEU A 189 -5.37 -14.20 -7.74
N GLU A 190 -5.81 -15.05 -6.82
CA GLU A 190 -7.16 -15.65 -6.83
C GLU A 190 -7.53 -16.34 -8.17
N GLY A 191 -6.55 -16.94 -8.84
CA GLY A 191 -6.77 -17.59 -10.14
C GLY A 191 -6.65 -16.66 -11.35
N GLU A 192 -6.60 -15.35 -11.16
CA GLU A 192 -6.53 -14.35 -12.22
C GLU A 192 -5.06 -13.95 -12.52
N MET A 193 -4.63 -14.12 -13.77
CA MET A 193 -3.33 -13.61 -14.24
C MET A 193 -3.44 -12.16 -14.67
N GLY A 194 -2.35 -11.42 -14.53
CA GLY A 194 -2.23 -10.04 -15.04
C GLY A 194 -1.78 -9.04 -13.98
N TRP A 195 -1.50 -9.51 -12.78
CA TRP A 195 -0.93 -8.69 -11.72
C TRP A 195 0.57 -8.49 -11.96
N ILE A 196 1.07 -7.28 -11.79
CA ILE A 196 2.49 -6.98 -11.93
C ILE A 196 3.02 -6.33 -10.66
N TRP A 197 4.32 -6.52 -10.41
CA TRP A 197 5.01 -5.97 -9.25
C TRP A 197 5.15 -4.45 -9.30
N ALA A 198 4.83 -3.78 -8.20
CA ALA A 198 4.96 -2.34 -8.05
C ALA A 198 5.69 -2.02 -6.74
N GLU A 199 7.01 -1.95 -6.80
CA GLU A 199 7.87 -1.55 -5.69
C GLU A 199 8.63 -0.26 -6.03
N ALA A 200 8.25 0.83 -5.35
CA ALA A 200 8.79 2.17 -5.59
C ALA A 200 9.94 2.57 -4.65
N THR A 201 10.42 1.66 -3.80
CA THR A 201 11.55 1.87 -2.86
C THR A 201 12.87 2.11 -3.60
N GLY A 202 13.07 1.39 -4.72
CA GLY A 202 14.24 1.50 -5.58
C GLY A 202 14.14 2.65 -6.58
N ARG A 203 15.08 3.62 -6.52
CA ARG A 203 15.06 4.84 -7.35
C ARG A 203 15.06 4.59 -8.86
N ASN A 204 15.57 3.45 -9.31
CA ASN A 204 15.78 3.15 -10.73
C ASN A 204 14.91 1.97 -11.24
N ASN A 205 14.16 1.31 -10.36
CA ASN A 205 13.38 0.13 -10.74
C ASN A 205 12.14 0.59 -11.50
N PRO A 206 11.90 0.12 -12.74
CA PRO A 206 10.67 0.44 -13.47
C PRO A 206 9.48 -0.33 -12.90
N LEU A 207 8.27 0.12 -13.22
CA LEU A 207 7.05 -0.63 -12.90
C LEU A 207 7.12 -2.02 -13.56
N GLY A 208 6.72 -3.05 -12.84
CA GLY A 208 6.72 -4.43 -13.33
C GLY A 208 8.09 -5.13 -13.26
N TRP A 209 9.14 -4.47 -12.78
CA TRP A 209 10.42 -5.13 -12.46
C TRP A 209 10.32 -5.90 -11.15
N VAL A 210 10.76 -7.16 -11.15
CA VAL A 210 10.76 -8.04 -9.98
C VAL A 210 12.20 -8.41 -9.61
N PRO A 211 12.61 -8.28 -8.33
CA PRO A 211 13.87 -8.84 -7.83
C PRO A 211 13.94 -10.36 -8.05
N ASP A 212 15.10 -10.87 -8.46
CA ASP A 212 15.31 -12.31 -8.73
C ASP A 212 15.02 -13.17 -7.49
N GLU A 213 15.28 -12.65 -6.29
CA GLU A 213 15.06 -13.35 -5.03
C GLU A 213 13.58 -13.57 -4.72
N LEU A 214 12.70 -12.77 -5.34
CA LEU A 214 11.25 -12.89 -5.19
C LEU A 214 10.63 -13.79 -6.27
N LEU A 215 11.37 -14.10 -7.34
CA LEU A 215 10.95 -15.04 -8.37
C LEU A 215 10.91 -16.46 -7.78
N GLY A 216 9.72 -17.06 -7.73
CA GLY A 216 9.52 -18.38 -7.13
C GLY A 216 9.54 -18.38 -5.59
N GLY A 217 9.57 -17.20 -4.96
CA GLY A 217 9.43 -17.04 -3.53
C GLY A 217 8.01 -17.33 -3.02
N ASN A 218 7.89 -17.57 -1.72
CA ASN A 218 6.59 -17.70 -1.08
C ASN A 218 6.05 -16.29 -0.74
N LEU A 219 5.05 -15.84 -1.50
CA LEU A 219 4.43 -14.53 -1.35
C LEU A 219 2.96 -14.69 -0.97
N ALA A 220 2.46 -13.81 -0.11
CA ALA A 220 1.05 -13.67 0.21
C ALA A 220 0.56 -12.32 -0.29
N ALA A 221 -0.54 -12.31 -1.04
CA ALA A 221 -1.12 -11.08 -1.57
C ALA A 221 -2.59 -10.93 -1.16
N TYR A 222 -3.02 -9.67 -1.01
CA TYR A 222 -4.36 -9.28 -0.62
C TYR A 222 -4.84 -8.19 -1.59
N GLU A 223 -5.85 -8.49 -2.42
CA GLU A 223 -6.46 -7.48 -3.28
C GLU A 223 -7.12 -6.40 -2.42
N VAL A 224 -6.74 -5.15 -2.67
CA VAL A 224 -7.27 -4.01 -1.95
C VAL A 224 -8.61 -3.63 -2.54
N THR A 225 -9.64 -3.73 -1.69
CA THR A 225 -11.01 -3.30 -1.99
C THR A 225 -11.47 -2.26 -0.96
N GLU A 226 -12.67 -1.70 -1.12
CA GLU A 226 -13.23 -0.81 -0.11
C GLU A 226 -13.82 -1.64 1.02
N GLU A 227 -13.23 -1.52 2.21
CA GLU A 227 -13.65 -2.26 3.40
C GLU A 227 -13.74 -1.35 4.62
N ALA A 228 -14.54 -1.77 5.62
CA ALA A 228 -14.64 -1.05 6.87
C ALA A 228 -13.36 -1.15 7.72
N LEU A 229 -13.05 -0.07 8.42
CA LEU A 229 -12.03 -0.02 9.47
C LEU A 229 -12.55 -0.71 10.72
N ASN A 230 -12.31 -2.01 10.81
CA ASN A 230 -12.58 -2.79 12.00
C ASN A 230 -11.33 -3.53 12.43
N ARG A 231 -11.13 -3.63 13.75
CA ARG A 231 -10.34 -4.71 14.33
C ARG A 231 -11.02 -6.02 13.92
N ALA A 232 -10.39 -6.75 13.02
CA ALA A 232 -10.88 -8.01 12.54
C ALA A 232 -9.78 -9.03 12.77
N GLU A 233 -10.17 -10.22 13.22
CA GLU A 233 -9.27 -11.34 13.01
C GLU A 233 -9.03 -11.48 11.50
N PRO A 234 -7.80 -11.78 11.09
CA PRO A 234 -7.51 -12.01 9.68
C PRO A 234 -8.45 -13.10 9.18
N PRO A 235 -8.99 -12.98 7.96
CA PRO A 235 -9.95 -13.96 7.44
C PRO A 235 -9.46 -15.40 7.68
N GLU A 236 -10.33 -16.29 8.19
CA GLU A 236 -9.96 -17.72 8.40
C GLU A 236 -9.46 -18.37 7.10
N GLU A 237 -10.01 -17.90 5.98
CA GLU A 237 -9.52 -18.08 4.62
C GLU A 237 -9.32 -16.68 4.04
N ALA A 238 -8.08 -16.32 3.67
CA ALA A 238 -7.87 -15.12 2.87
C ALA A 238 -8.69 -15.30 1.59
N ASN A 239 -9.67 -14.42 1.35
CA ASN A 239 -10.36 -14.38 0.05
C ASN A 239 -9.33 -14.26 -1.08
N GLY A 240 -8.16 -13.68 -0.79
CA GLY A 240 -6.91 -13.82 -1.54
C GLY A 240 -6.27 -15.20 -1.38
N SER A 241 -6.37 -16.04 -2.41
CA SER A 241 -5.47 -17.17 -2.57
C SER A 241 -4.04 -16.65 -2.66
N VAL A 242 -3.33 -16.85 -1.55
CA VAL A 242 -1.87 -16.79 -1.41
C VAL A 242 -1.31 -17.72 -2.47
N THR A 243 -1.01 -17.15 -3.62
CA THR A 243 -0.52 -17.91 -4.75
C THR A 243 0.98 -17.72 -4.76
N THR A 244 1.72 -18.83 -4.72
CA THR A 244 3.10 -18.85 -5.18
C THR A 244 3.11 -18.29 -6.59
N VAL A 245 3.82 -17.18 -6.76
CA VAL A 245 3.91 -16.52 -8.05
C VAL A 245 4.84 -17.36 -8.91
N THR A 246 4.25 -18.16 -9.79
CA THR A 246 5.01 -18.83 -10.85
C THR A 246 5.15 -17.86 -12.01
N VAL A 247 6.37 -17.33 -12.19
CA VAL A 247 6.70 -16.54 -13.37
C VAL A 247 6.78 -17.46 -14.56
N THR A 248 5.85 -17.31 -15.51
CA THR A 248 6.00 -17.90 -16.84
C THR A 248 6.84 -16.95 -17.70
N GLY A 249 8.16 -17.04 -17.55
CA GLY A 249 9.09 -16.58 -18.58
C GLY A 249 9.46 -17.76 -19.46
N ASP A 250 9.44 -17.60 -20.79
CA ASP A 250 9.97 -18.56 -21.76
C ASP A 250 11.49 -18.68 -21.62
N GLY A 251 11.96 -19.33 -20.55
CA GLY A 251 13.38 -19.61 -20.36
C GLY A 251 13.83 -19.70 -18.92
N ALA A 252 13.48 -20.77 -18.21
CA ALA A 252 14.40 -21.45 -17.29
C ALA A 252 13.74 -22.72 -16.76
N GLY A 253 14.18 -23.87 -17.27
CA GLY A 253 13.97 -25.13 -16.59
C GLY A 253 14.74 -25.13 -15.26
N GLY A 254 14.06 -25.51 -14.19
CA GLY A 254 14.67 -25.64 -12.87
C GLY A 254 13.74 -26.39 -11.93
N GLU A 255 13.81 -27.72 -11.97
CA GLU A 255 13.22 -28.58 -10.94
C GLU A 255 13.93 -28.38 -9.59
N GLY A 256 13.15 -28.43 -8.51
CA GLY A 256 13.64 -28.94 -7.21
C GLY A 256 13.97 -27.90 -6.15
N GLY A 257 12.95 -27.46 -5.39
CA GLY A 257 13.12 -26.81 -4.09
C GLY A 257 12.41 -27.61 -2.99
N PHE A 258 13.17 -28.05 -1.99
CA PHE A 258 12.68 -28.83 -0.84
C PHE A 258 11.58 -28.06 -0.06
N SER A 259 10.39 -28.62 0.03
CA SER A 259 9.32 -28.14 0.92
C SER A 259 9.46 -28.78 2.31
N LEU A 260 9.90 -27.99 3.29
CA LEU A 260 9.56 -28.27 4.68
C LEU A 260 8.16 -27.69 4.95
N PRO A 261 7.27 -28.38 5.69
CA PRO A 261 5.88 -27.95 5.88
C PRO A 261 5.80 -26.92 7.00
N ILE A 262 6.50 -25.80 6.87
CA ILE A 262 6.21 -24.63 7.69
C ILE A 262 5.19 -23.82 6.89
N PRO A 263 3.96 -23.62 7.39
CA PRO A 263 3.00 -22.79 6.68
C PRO A 263 3.61 -21.41 6.51
N LEU A 264 3.65 -20.89 5.28
CA LEU A 264 4.25 -19.59 4.90
C LEU A 264 3.99 -18.50 5.94
N PHE A 265 2.75 -18.42 6.40
CA PHE A 265 2.30 -17.47 7.38
C PHE A 265 2.87 -17.65 8.79
N ALA A 266 3.29 -18.85 9.20
CA ALA A 266 4.01 -19.01 10.47
C ALA A 266 5.42 -18.41 10.39
N VAL A 267 6.08 -18.43 9.23
CA VAL A 267 7.38 -17.76 9.01
C VAL A 267 7.19 -16.25 9.00
N ILE A 268 6.25 -15.76 8.20
CA ILE A 268 5.92 -14.32 8.13
C ILE A 268 5.50 -13.81 9.51
N PHE A 269 4.58 -14.51 10.19
CA PHE A 269 4.18 -14.19 11.55
C PHE A 269 5.39 -14.14 12.49
N LEU A 270 6.27 -15.15 12.50
CA LEU A 270 7.47 -15.14 13.34
C LEU A 270 8.38 -13.94 13.04
N LEU A 271 8.61 -13.59 11.78
CA LEU A 271 9.50 -12.50 11.39
C LEU A 271 8.97 -11.13 11.82
N PHE A 272 7.66 -10.90 11.73
CA PHE A 272 7.04 -9.68 12.25
C PHE A 272 6.84 -9.69 13.78
N PHE A 273 6.84 -10.87 14.42
CA PHE A 273 6.60 -11.01 15.86
C PHE A 273 7.88 -11.06 16.72
N ILE A 274 9.03 -11.45 16.16
CA ILE A 274 10.31 -11.53 16.90
C ILE A 274 10.88 -10.15 17.31
N PRO A 275 10.82 -9.10 16.47
CA PRO A 275 11.33 -7.77 16.84
C PRO A 275 10.58 -7.17 18.04
N SER A 276 9.27 -7.44 18.18
CA SER A 276 8.46 -6.91 19.29
C SER A 276 8.78 -7.58 20.64
N LEU A 277 9.13 -8.87 20.65
CA LEU A 277 9.49 -9.61 21.86
C LEU A 277 10.87 -9.23 22.41
N LEU A 278 11.83 -8.90 21.53
CA LEU A 278 13.18 -8.49 21.93
C LEU A 278 13.25 -7.09 22.55
N ARG A 279 12.21 -6.26 22.37
CA ARG A 279 12.09 -4.92 23.00
C ARG A 279 11.87 -4.98 24.51
N ARG A 280 11.35 -6.09 25.05
CA ARG A 280 11.04 -6.23 26.49
C ARG A 280 12.27 -6.24 27.41
N LYS A 281 13.49 -6.41 26.86
CA LYS A 281 14.74 -6.51 27.64
C LYS A 281 15.62 -5.26 27.62
N ARG A 282 15.29 -4.20 26.85
CA ARG A 282 16.17 -3.02 26.71
C ARG A 282 15.76 -1.78 27.52
N ARG A 283 14.67 -1.84 28.30
CA ARG A 283 14.33 -0.77 29.28
C ARG A 283 14.46 -1.29 30.71
N ALA A 284 15.70 -1.55 31.08
CA ALA A 284 16.13 -1.64 32.47
C ALA A 284 17.53 -1.04 32.56
N HIS A 285 17.63 0.27 32.36
CA HIS A 285 18.73 1.13 32.82
C HIS A 285 18.31 2.59 32.76
#